data_AF-A0A8T7ITW8-F1
#
_entry.id   AF-A0A8T7ITW8-F1
#
_cell.length_a   1.000
_cell.length_b   1.000
_cell.length_c   1.000
_cell.angle_alpha   90.00
_cell.angle_beta   90.00
_cell.angle_gamma   90.00
#
_symmetry.space_group_name_H-M   'P 1'
#
loop_
_entity.id
_entity.type
_entity.pdbx_description
1 polymer ?
#
loop_
_entity_poly.entity_id
_entity_poly.type
_entity_poly.pdbx_seq_one_letter_code
_entity_poly.pdbx_strand_id
1 'polypeptide(L)'
;ANWIMGELSAAMNRDQSTVETSPIPAENLAKLIQRINDGTISSKIAKQVFEIIWNEPSDVDVIIEREGLKQNSDASAIESVVDEVIANSQKQLENYLKADDSKRPKMKGYFVGQIMKATKGQANPKLVNDVLDAKLNELSGS
;
A
#
# COMPACT_ATOMS: atom_id res chain seq x y z
N ALA A 1 1.53 12.22 5.92
CA ALA A 1 2.07 12.60 7.25
C ALA A 1 1.01 12.50 8.36
N ASN A 2 -0.18 13.12 8.21
CA ASN A 2 -1.18 13.23 9.31
C ASN A 2 -1.64 11.91 9.96
N TRP A 3 -1.62 10.78 9.26
CA TRP A 3 -2.10 9.52 9.83
C TRP A 3 -1.14 8.93 10.88
N ILE A 4 0.17 9.15 10.76
CA ILE A 4 1.17 8.57 11.69
C ILE A 4 0.99 9.12 13.09
N MET A 5 0.69 10.42 13.23
CA MET A 5 0.37 11.01 14.53
C MET A 5 -0.91 10.42 15.12
N GLY A 6 -1.89 10.10 14.28
CA GLY A 6 -3.11 9.41 14.70
C GLY A 6 -2.83 8.01 15.25
N GLU A 7 -2.02 7.21 14.55
CA GLU A 7 -1.61 5.87 14.99
C GLU A 7 -0.76 5.93 16.27
N LEU A 8 0.19 6.86 16.36
CA LEU A 8 0.98 7.07 17.57
C LEU A 8 0.08 7.40 18.78
N SER A 9 -0.87 8.30 18.60
CA SER A 9 -1.82 8.70 19.64
C SER A 9 -2.70 7.52 20.06
N ALA A 10 -3.20 6.74 19.09
CA ALA A 10 -4.01 5.56 19.34
C ALA A 10 -3.23 4.48 20.11
N ALA A 11 -1.99 4.21 19.71
CA ALA A 11 -1.12 3.22 20.36
C ALA A 11 -0.71 3.65 21.78
N MET A 12 -0.33 4.92 21.97
CA MET A 12 -0.06 5.47 23.31
C MET A 12 -1.27 5.35 24.23
N ASN A 13 -2.47 5.68 23.74
CA ASN A 13 -3.70 5.53 24.52
C ASN A 13 -4.00 4.07 24.87
N ARG A 14 -3.81 3.15 23.92
CA ARG A 14 -4.04 1.70 24.11
C ARG A 14 -3.14 1.14 25.20
N ASP A 15 -1.88 1.54 25.21
CA ASP A 15 -0.85 0.98 26.08
C ASP A 15 -0.52 1.89 27.27
N GLN A 16 -1.35 2.92 27.50
CA GLN A 16 -1.20 3.92 28.57
C GLN A 16 0.21 4.54 28.65
N SER A 17 0.81 4.76 27.49
CA SER A 17 2.16 5.33 27.35
C SER A 17 2.10 6.83 27.10
N THR A 18 3.17 7.53 27.42
CA THR A 18 3.36 8.95 27.11
C THR A 18 4.35 9.09 25.95
N VAL A 19 4.56 10.34 25.49
CA VAL A 19 5.63 10.63 24.52
C VAL A 19 7.01 10.26 25.07
N GLU A 20 7.20 10.36 26.39
CA GLU A 20 8.47 10.05 27.07
C GLU A 20 8.69 8.55 27.25
N THR A 21 7.60 7.78 27.39
CA THR A 21 7.67 6.31 27.58
C THR A 21 7.33 5.53 26.31
N SER A 22 7.14 6.20 25.18
CA SER A 22 6.83 5.55 23.91
C SER A 22 7.98 4.63 23.49
N PRO A 23 7.70 3.39 23.04
CA PRO A 23 8.72 2.49 22.52
C PRO A 23 9.29 2.94 21.17
N ILE A 24 8.67 3.93 20.52
CA ILE A 24 9.09 4.43 19.21
C ILE A 24 9.78 5.79 19.36
N PRO A 25 11.10 5.87 19.13
CA PRO A 25 11.80 7.15 19.15
C PRO A 25 11.37 8.05 17.98
N ALA A 26 11.46 9.37 18.17
CA ALA A 26 11.10 10.35 17.13
C ALA A 26 11.87 10.15 15.82
N GLU A 27 13.12 9.69 15.90
CA GLU A 27 13.96 9.36 14.73
C GLU A 27 13.34 8.25 13.88
N ASN A 28 12.77 7.21 14.50
CA ASN A 28 12.08 6.14 13.79
C ASN A 28 10.80 6.64 13.11
N LEU A 29 10.05 7.55 13.73
CA LEU A 29 8.87 8.15 13.10
C LEU A 29 9.26 8.99 11.87
N ALA A 30 10.32 9.81 11.99
CA ALA A 30 10.85 10.59 10.88
C ALA A 30 11.34 9.69 9.74
N LYS A 31 12.05 8.61 10.08
CA LYS A 31 12.55 7.62 9.13
C LYS A 31 11.42 6.87 8.44
N LEU A 32 10.37 6.48 9.17
CA LEU A 32 9.17 5.87 8.60
C LEU A 32 8.48 6.81 7.58
N ILE A 33 8.37 8.10 7.91
CA ILE A 33 7.85 9.12 6.97
C ILE A 33 8.74 9.23 5.74
N GLN A 34 10.06 9.25 5.92
CA GLN A 34 11.02 9.32 4.82
C GLN A 34 10.88 8.12 3.87
N ARG A 35 10.73 6.90 4.40
CA ARG A 35 10.56 5.68 3.59
C ARG A 35 9.23 5.61 2.82
N ILE A 36 8.22 6.34 3.28
CA ILE A 36 7.00 6.54 2.50
C ILE A 36 7.25 7.55 1.38
N ASN A 37 7.91 8.67 1.69
CA ASN A 37 8.14 9.75 0.73
C ASN A 37 9.09 9.37 -0.40
N ASP A 38 10.11 8.56 -0.11
CA ASP A 38 11.09 8.08 -1.09
C ASP A 38 10.59 6.85 -1.90
N GLY A 39 9.41 6.31 -1.56
CA GLY A 39 8.80 5.17 -2.24
C GLY A 39 9.40 3.81 -1.87
N THR A 40 10.22 3.73 -0.81
CA THR A 40 10.74 2.45 -0.30
C THR A 40 9.61 1.57 0.22
N ILE A 41 8.62 2.14 0.92
CA ILE A 41 7.45 1.44 1.45
C ILE A 41 6.15 2.21 1.18
N SER A 42 5.04 1.49 1.02
CA SER A 42 3.73 2.10 0.92
C SER A 42 3.21 2.56 2.29
N SER A 43 2.22 3.46 2.34
CA SER A 43 1.59 3.85 3.62
C SER A 43 0.97 2.67 4.37
N LYS A 44 0.50 1.65 3.66
CA LYS A 44 -0.02 0.41 4.28
C LYS A 44 1.11 -0.38 4.96
N ILE A 45 2.23 -0.52 4.27
CA ILE A 45 3.41 -1.20 4.83
C ILE A 45 3.99 -0.41 6.00
N ALA A 46 3.99 0.93 5.93
CA ALA A 46 4.44 1.76 7.04
C ALA A 46 3.63 1.53 8.32
N LYS A 47 2.31 1.27 8.23
CA LYS A 47 1.49 0.86 9.38
C LYS A 47 1.95 -0.48 9.96
N GLN A 48 2.26 -1.45 9.09
CA GLN A 48 2.79 -2.74 9.53
C GLN A 48 4.14 -2.58 10.23
N VAL A 49 5.07 -1.78 9.66
CA VAL A 49 6.36 -1.48 10.27
C VAL A 49 6.18 -0.76 11.61
N PHE A 50 5.26 0.21 11.70
CA PHE A 50 4.94 0.90 12.95
C PHE A 50 4.51 -0.08 14.05
N GLU A 51 3.58 -0.99 13.76
CA GLU A 51 3.14 -2.00 14.73
C GLU A 51 4.28 -2.95 15.14
N ILE A 52 5.19 -3.29 14.23
CA ILE A 52 6.37 -4.09 14.57
C ILE A 52 7.28 -3.31 15.52
N ILE A 53 7.66 -2.07 15.19
CA ILE A 53 8.54 -1.25 16.05
C ILE A 53 7.92 -1.04 17.43
N TRP A 54 6.59 -0.87 17.49
CA TRP A 54 5.88 -0.69 18.75
C TRP A 54 6.07 -1.88 19.71
N ASN A 55 6.03 -3.10 19.18
CA ASN A 55 6.16 -4.34 19.96
C ASN A 55 7.62 -4.82 20.09
N GLU A 56 8.45 -4.50 19.11
CA GLU A 56 9.85 -4.92 18.98
C GLU A 56 10.69 -3.71 18.54
N PRO A 57 11.17 -2.88 19.49
CA PRO A 57 11.94 -1.69 19.17
C PRO A 57 13.19 -2.01 18.35
N SER A 58 13.21 -1.52 17.11
CA SER A 58 14.31 -1.70 16.18
C SER A 58 14.34 -0.56 15.17
N ASP A 59 15.40 -0.50 14.36
CA ASP A 59 15.50 0.47 13.28
C ASP A 59 14.50 0.15 12.16
N VAL A 60 13.91 1.19 11.58
CA VAL A 60 12.91 1.09 10.50
C VAL A 60 13.43 0.28 9.30
N ASP A 61 14.68 0.50 8.87
CA ASP A 61 15.23 -0.17 7.70
C ASP A 61 15.53 -1.64 7.98
N VAL A 62 15.96 -1.95 9.21
CA VAL A 62 16.21 -3.33 9.63
C VAL A 62 14.92 -4.15 9.55
N ILE A 63 13.79 -3.60 10.02
CA ILE A 63 12.48 -4.26 9.91
C ILE A 63 12.06 -4.39 8.45
N ILE A 64 12.20 -3.33 7.63
CA ILE A 64 11.85 -3.37 6.22
C ILE A 64 12.60 -4.49 5.49
N GLU A 65 13.90 -4.61 5.75
CA GLU A 65 14.76 -5.62 5.11
C GLU A 65 14.41 -7.03 5.58
N ARG A 66 14.33 -7.22 6.91
CA ARG A 66 14.04 -8.51 7.55
C ARG A 66 12.70 -9.09 7.10
N GLU A 67 11.68 -8.24 7.02
CA GLU A 67 10.32 -8.63 6.67
C GLU A 67 10.06 -8.60 5.15
N GLY A 68 11.07 -8.21 4.35
CA GLY A 68 10.96 -8.13 2.88
C GLY A 68 9.93 -7.10 2.41
N LEU A 69 9.76 -5.99 3.11
CA LEU A 69 8.65 -5.05 2.95
C LEU A 69 8.90 -3.94 1.91
N LYS A 70 9.99 -4.00 1.15
CA LYS A 70 10.26 -3.03 0.09
C LYS A 70 9.18 -3.07 -0.99
N GLN A 71 8.88 -1.89 -1.55
CA GLN A 71 7.97 -1.82 -2.69
C GLN A 71 8.58 -2.48 -3.92
N ASN A 72 7.81 -3.36 -4.54
CA ASN A 72 8.10 -3.88 -5.87
C ASN A 72 7.72 -2.83 -6.92
N SER A 73 8.70 -2.41 -7.71
CA SER A 73 8.53 -1.50 -8.85
C SER A 73 8.92 -2.16 -10.19
N ASP A 74 9.00 -3.48 -10.24
CA ASP A 74 9.13 -4.25 -11.47
C ASP A 74 7.80 -4.29 -12.20
N ALA A 75 7.74 -3.61 -13.36
CA ALA A 75 6.54 -3.53 -14.18
C ALA A 75 6.05 -4.90 -14.65
N SER A 76 6.96 -5.83 -14.98
CA SER A 76 6.59 -7.15 -15.50
C SER A 76 5.93 -8.03 -14.43
N ALA A 77 6.44 -7.94 -13.20
CA ALA A 77 5.85 -8.62 -12.05
C ALA A 77 4.46 -8.04 -11.72
N ILE A 78 4.30 -6.71 -11.81
CA ILE A 78 3.02 -6.04 -11.57
C ILE A 78 2.00 -6.37 -12.67
N GLU A 79 2.41 -6.38 -13.94
CA GLU A 79 1.57 -6.79 -15.08
C GLU A 79 1.00 -8.19 -14.88
N SER A 80 1.84 -9.13 -14.47
CA SER A 80 1.42 -10.51 -14.21
C SER A 80 0.32 -10.58 -13.14
N VAL A 81 0.45 -9.81 -12.05
CA VAL A 81 -0.55 -9.74 -10.98
C VAL A 81 -1.83 -9.03 -11.44
N VAL A 82 -1.71 -7.98 -12.27
CA VAL A 82 -2.84 -7.27 -12.85
C VAL A 82 -3.66 -8.21 -13.73
N ASP A 83 -3.01 -8.95 -14.61
CA ASP A 83 -3.65 -9.92 -15.49
C ASP A 83 -4.38 -11.01 -14.69
N GLU A 84 -3.73 -11.55 -13.64
CA GLU A 84 -4.35 -12.52 -12.73
C GLU A 84 -5.59 -11.95 -12.03
N VAL A 85 -5.50 -10.73 -11.49
CA VAL A 85 -6.62 -10.09 -10.80
C VAL A 85 -7.80 -9.83 -11.75
N ILE A 86 -7.52 -9.37 -12.98
CA ILE A 86 -8.56 -9.14 -14.00
C ILE A 86 -9.24 -10.47 -14.36
N ALA A 87 -8.45 -11.52 -14.65
CA ALA A 87 -8.97 -12.85 -14.98
C ALA A 87 -9.85 -13.44 -13.87
N ASN A 88 -9.48 -13.22 -12.61
CA ASN A 88 -10.25 -13.66 -11.44
C ASN A 88 -11.45 -12.75 -11.10
N SER A 89 -11.62 -11.63 -11.80
CA SER A 89 -12.63 -10.59 -11.52
C SER A 89 -13.54 -10.32 -12.72
N GLN A 90 -13.86 -11.36 -13.51
CA GLN A 90 -14.58 -11.22 -14.79
C GLN A 90 -15.90 -10.43 -14.67
N LYS A 91 -16.69 -10.66 -13.62
CA LYS A 91 -17.94 -9.93 -13.39
C LYS A 91 -17.71 -8.43 -13.18
N GLN A 92 -16.66 -8.06 -12.46
CA GLN A 92 -16.29 -6.67 -12.23
C GLN A 92 -15.74 -6.03 -13.50
N LEU A 93 -15.01 -6.79 -14.33
CA LEU A 93 -14.54 -6.34 -15.64
C LEU A 93 -15.74 -6.03 -16.54
N GLU A 94 -16.69 -6.94 -16.67
CA GLU A 94 -17.91 -6.71 -17.45
C GLU A 94 -18.68 -5.47 -17.00
N ASN A 95 -18.81 -5.29 -15.69
CA ASN A 95 -19.46 -4.10 -15.12
C ASN A 95 -18.68 -2.82 -15.45
N TYR A 96 -17.34 -2.86 -15.39
CA TYR A 96 -16.48 -1.74 -15.75
C TYR A 96 -16.63 -1.35 -17.23
N LEU A 97 -16.58 -2.35 -18.13
CA LEU A 97 -16.69 -2.13 -19.58
C LEU A 97 -18.03 -1.53 -20.00
N LYS A 98 -19.12 -1.91 -19.31
CA LYS A 98 -20.48 -1.39 -19.55
C LYS A 98 -20.79 -0.07 -18.83
N ALA A 99 -19.91 0.39 -17.94
CA ALA A 99 -20.17 1.57 -17.13
C ALA A 99 -19.82 2.86 -17.85
N ASP A 100 -20.61 3.90 -17.58
CA ASP A 100 -20.31 5.28 -17.93
C ASP A 100 -18.96 5.72 -17.34
N ASP A 101 -18.25 6.61 -18.04
CA ASP A 101 -16.93 7.11 -17.62
C ASP A 101 -16.92 7.70 -16.21
N SER A 102 -18.03 8.30 -15.77
CA SER A 102 -18.16 8.84 -14.41
C SER A 102 -18.12 7.79 -13.30
N LYS A 103 -18.40 6.51 -13.61
CA LYS A 103 -18.42 5.40 -12.65
C LYS A 103 -17.14 4.56 -12.69
N ARG A 104 -16.41 4.59 -13.81
CA ARG A 104 -15.17 3.83 -14.03
C ARG A 104 -14.10 4.07 -12.94
N PRO A 105 -13.84 5.30 -12.44
CA PRO A 105 -12.86 5.53 -11.37
C PRO A 105 -13.14 4.75 -10.08
N LYS A 106 -14.41 4.68 -9.66
CA LYS A 106 -14.81 3.93 -8.45
C LYS A 106 -14.64 2.42 -8.68
N MET A 107 -14.99 1.94 -9.86
CA MET A 107 -14.85 0.51 -10.22
C MET A 107 -13.38 0.11 -10.35
N LYS A 108 -12.51 0.98 -10.89
CA LYS A 108 -11.06 0.80 -10.90
C LYS A 108 -10.50 0.59 -9.49
N GLY A 109 -11.01 1.33 -8.51
CA GLY A 109 -10.62 1.20 -7.11
C GLY A 109 -10.76 -0.21 -6.55
N TYR A 110 -11.70 -1.02 -7.04
CA TYR A 110 -11.81 -2.43 -6.68
C TYR A 110 -10.58 -3.23 -7.13
N PHE A 111 -10.18 -3.11 -8.40
CA PHE A 111 -9.04 -3.82 -8.97
C PHE A 111 -7.74 -3.41 -8.29
N VAL A 112 -7.52 -2.10 -8.09
CA VAL A 112 -6.38 -1.59 -7.32
C VAL A 112 -6.34 -2.24 -5.93
N GLY A 113 -7.49 -2.31 -5.25
CA GLY A 113 -7.59 -2.98 -3.95
C GLY A 113 -7.20 -4.47 -3.99
N GLN A 114 -7.64 -5.21 -5.01
CA GLN A 114 -7.27 -6.63 -5.18
C GLN A 114 -5.78 -6.81 -5.50
N ILE A 115 -5.21 -5.99 -6.38
CA ILE A 115 -3.78 -6.03 -6.73
C ILE A 115 -2.91 -5.73 -5.50
N MET A 116 -3.28 -4.69 -4.74
CA MET A 116 -2.58 -4.35 -3.50
C MET A 116 -2.77 -5.41 -2.41
N LYS A 117 -3.83 -6.22 -2.45
CA LYS A 117 -4.01 -7.37 -1.56
C LYS A 117 -3.12 -8.53 -1.98
N ALA A 118 -3.13 -8.89 -3.27
CA ALA A 118 -2.34 -9.99 -3.83
C ALA A 118 -0.84 -9.78 -3.60
N THR A 119 -0.36 -8.54 -3.73
CA THR A 119 1.04 -8.18 -3.50
C THR A 119 1.35 -7.84 -2.03
N LYS A 120 0.43 -8.09 -1.09
CA LYS A 120 0.57 -7.74 0.33
C LYS A 120 0.94 -6.27 0.57
N GLY A 121 0.58 -5.38 -0.36
CA GLY A 121 0.87 -3.96 -0.30
C GLY A 121 2.25 -3.55 -0.81
N GLN A 122 3.03 -4.50 -1.35
CA GLN A 122 4.37 -4.27 -1.87
C GLN A 122 4.33 -3.67 -3.28
N ALA A 123 3.32 -3.92 -4.11
CA ALA A 123 3.28 -3.30 -5.43
C ALA A 123 3.28 -1.77 -5.34
N ASN A 124 4.00 -1.11 -6.24
CA ASN A 124 4.02 0.33 -6.32
C ASN A 124 2.63 0.88 -6.76
N PRO A 125 1.91 1.67 -5.93
CA PRO A 125 0.57 2.13 -6.27
C PRO A 125 0.50 2.94 -7.57
N LYS A 126 1.55 3.71 -7.89
CA LYS A 126 1.58 4.48 -9.13
C LYS A 126 1.65 3.54 -10.32
N LEU A 127 2.62 2.63 -10.30
CA LEU A 127 2.82 1.65 -11.37
C LEU A 127 1.63 0.70 -11.53
N VAL A 128 0.99 0.30 -10.43
CA VAL A 128 -0.27 -0.45 -10.44
C VAL A 128 -1.36 0.32 -11.16
N ASN A 129 -1.51 1.62 -10.89
CA ASN A 129 -2.51 2.43 -11.56
C ASN A 129 -2.23 2.56 -13.05
N ASP A 130 -0.97 2.80 -13.42
CA ASP A 130 -0.54 2.98 -14.81
C ASP A 130 -0.76 1.69 -15.64
N VAL A 131 -0.31 0.55 -15.12
CA VAL A 131 -0.47 -0.76 -15.78
C VAL A 131 -1.95 -1.15 -15.87
N LEU A 132 -2.72 -0.96 -14.79
CA LEU A 132 -4.14 -1.28 -14.78
C LEU A 132 -4.92 -0.40 -15.76
N ASP A 133 -4.62 0.89 -15.87
CA ASP A 133 -5.27 1.77 -16.85
C ASP A 133 -4.99 1.32 -18.27
N ALA A 134 -3.73 1.00 -18.59
CA ALA A 134 -3.37 0.50 -19.91
C ALA A 134 -4.18 -0.76 -20.28
N LYS A 135 -4.24 -1.74 -19.37
CA LYS A 135 -4.98 -3.00 -19.57
C LYS A 135 -6.49 -2.78 -19.71
N LEU A 136 -7.08 -1.94 -18.86
CA LEU A 136 -8.52 -1.68 -18.91
C LEU A 136 -8.93 -0.89 -20.17
N ASN A 137 -8.10 0.04 -20.64
CA ASN A 137 -8.34 0.79 -21.88
C ASN A 137 -8.25 -0.12 -23.11
N GLU A 138 -7.23 -0.99 -23.16
CA GLU A 138 -7.08 -2.00 -24.22
C GLU A 138 -8.33 -2.90 -24.28
N LEU A 139 -8.81 -3.37 -23.13
CA LEU A 139 -10.01 -4.20 -23.03
C LEU A 139 -11.32 -3.46 -23.34
N SER A 140 -11.37 -2.13 -23.17
CA SER A 140 -12.52 -1.31 -23.57
C SER A 140 -12.47 -0.84 -25.01
N GLY A 141 -11.42 -1.17 -25.77
CA GLY A 141 -11.22 -0.71 -27.13
C GLY A 141 -11.11 0.80 -27.26
N SER A 142 -10.59 1.47 -26.21
CA SER A 142 -10.45 2.94 -26.10
C SER A 142 -8.99 3.37 -26.17
#